data_AF-A0A6B3GXM2-F1
#
_entry.id   AF-A0A6B3GXM2-F1
#
_cell.length_a   1.000
_cell.length_b   1.000
_cell.length_c   1.000
_cell.angle_alpha   90.00
_cell.angle_beta   90.00
_cell.angle_gamma   90.00
#
_symmetry.space_group_name_H-M   'P 1'
#
loop_
_entity.id
_entity.type
_entity.pdbx_description
1 polymer ?
#
loop_
_entity_poly.entity_id
_entity_poly.type
_entity_poly.pdbx_seq_one_letter_code
_entity_poly.pdbx_strand_id
1 'polypeptide(L)'
;GSTSVAPRRVVLDLSQPRALAVHLTGPLGSVKQRLSPRHAELLYALAVHRQGRTASELARDIFGDATRTVTVRAEISRLRRHLAEVLAHRPYRFGDGVEVEVIHPEHGADLLPHSLAPVVAEARRAARAT
;
A
#
# COMPACT_ATOMS: atom_id res chain seq x y z
N GLY A 1 -2.68 22.88 22.07
CA GLY A 1 -2.97 23.39 20.72
C GLY A 1 -3.33 22.21 19.85
N SER A 2 -4.62 21.99 19.63
CA SER A 2 -5.11 20.85 18.84
C SER A 2 -5.21 21.27 17.38
N THR A 3 -4.13 21.11 16.62
CA THR A 3 -4.26 21.03 15.16
C THR A 3 -4.89 19.68 14.84
N SER A 4 -6.22 19.62 14.89
CA SER A 4 -6.99 18.56 14.26
C SER A 4 -6.75 18.64 12.76
N VAL A 5 -5.66 18.04 12.29
CA VAL A 5 -5.47 17.75 10.87
C VAL A 5 -6.57 16.75 10.53
N ALA A 6 -7.59 17.19 9.79
CA ALA A 6 -8.68 16.34 9.36
C ALA A 6 -8.14 15.02 8.78
N PRO A 7 -8.83 13.88 8.98
CA PRO A 7 -8.33 12.60 8.51
C PRO A 7 -8.10 12.66 7.00
N ARG A 8 -6.87 12.30 6.60
CA ARG A 8 -6.52 12.16 5.19
C ARG A 8 -7.03 10.81 4.72
N ARG A 9 -7.84 10.76 3.67
CA ARG A 9 -8.32 9.49 3.09
C ARG A 9 -7.41 9.05 1.96
N VAL A 10 -7.03 7.78 1.97
CA VAL A 10 -6.23 7.12 0.95
C VAL A 10 -7.08 5.99 0.37
N VAL A 11 -7.41 6.10 -0.91
CA VAL A 11 -8.07 5.03 -1.65
C VAL A 11 -7.04 4.39 -2.58
N LEU A 12 -6.71 3.14 -2.31
CA LEU A 12 -5.85 2.34 -3.16
C LEU A 12 -6.72 1.60 -4.18
N ASP A 13 -6.75 2.10 -5.42
CA ASP A 13 -7.55 1.54 -6.50
C ASP A 13 -6.76 0.46 -7.23
N LEU A 14 -7.08 -0.80 -6.93
CA LEU A 14 -6.50 -2.01 -7.52
C LEU A 14 -7.52 -2.75 -8.39
N SER A 15 -8.66 -2.12 -8.69
CA SER A 15 -9.76 -2.74 -9.46
C SER A 15 -9.37 -3.10 -10.88
N GLN A 16 -8.44 -2.34 -11.47
CA GLN A 16 -7.98 -2.51 -12.85
C GLN A 16 -6.48 -2.79 -12.91
N PRO A 17 -6.04 -3.97 -13.38
CA PRO A 17 -4.63 -4.35 -13.45
C PRO A 17 -3.72 -3.38 -14.21
N ARG A 18 -4.27 -2.64 -15.19
CA ARG A 18 -3.53 -1.70 -16.04
C ARG A 18 -3.65 -0.23 -15.59
N ALA A 19 -4.44 0.06 -14.56
CA ALA A 19 -4.74 1.42 -14.13
C ALA A 19 -4.61 1.61 -12.61
N LEU A 20 -3.66 0.90 -12.00
CA LEU A 20 -3.38 0.98 -10.56
C LEU A 20 -3.13 2.43 -10.15
N ALA A 21 -3.87 2.88 -9.14
CA ALA A 21 -3.80 4.26 -8.68
C ALA A 21 -3.98 4.38 -7.18
N VAL A 22 -3.52 5.51 -6.65
CA VAL A 22 -3.86 5.96 -5.32
C VAL A 22 -4.57 7.31 -5.42
N HIS A 23 -5.71 7.42 -4.76
CA HIS A 23 -6.41 8.69 -4.58
C HIS A 23 -6.16 9.15 -3.15
N LEU A 24 -5.59 10.35 -3.01
CA LEU A 24 -5.38 10.99 -1.71
C LEU A 24 -6.38 12.13 -1.60
N THR A 25 -7.16 12.14 -0.54
CA THR A 25 -8.06 13.25 -0.21
C THR A 25 -7.60 13.87 1.09
N GLY A 26 -7.36 15.18 1.07
CA GLY A 26 -6.98 15.96 2.23
C GLY A 26 -7.64 17.34 2.25
N PRO A 27 -7.30 18.19 3.22
CA PRO A 27 -7.93 19.49 3.41
C PRO A 27 -7.81 20.44 2.21
N LEU A 28 -6.75 20.28 1.41
CA LEU A 28 -6.45 21.14 0.25
C LEU A 28 -7.00 20.57 -1.07
N GLY A 29 -7.72 19.45 -1.03
CA GLY A 29 -8.32 18.80 -2.20
C GLY A 29 -7.92 17.33 -2.35
N SER A 30 -8.24 16.78 -3.52
CA SER A 30 -7.94 15.38 -3.87
C SER A 30 -6.97 15.28 -5.03
N VAL A 31 -6.00 14.36 -4.94
CA VAL A 31 -5.05 14.05 -6.01
C VAL A 31 -5.09 12.55 -6.34
N LYS A 32 -5.12 12.24 -7.64
CA LYS A 32 -4.97 10.88 -8.16
C LYS A 32 -3.57 10.71 -8.73
N GLN A 33 -2.88 9.65 -8.33
CA GLN A 33 -1.54 9.32 -8.81
C GLN A 33 -1.50 7.87 -9.31
N ARG A 34 -0.89 7.64 -10.47
CA ARG A 34 -0.64 6.29 -10.98
C ARG A 34 0.44 5.61 -10.14
N LEU A 35 0.25 4.32 -9.90
CA LEU A 35 1.21 3.49 -9.17
C LEU A 35 1.98 2.60 -10.13
N SER A 36 3.27 2.40 -9.84
CA SER A 36 3.98 1.24 -10.38
C SER A 36 3.46 -0.03 -9.69
N PRO A 37 3.62 -1.22 -10.31
CA PRO A 37 3.25 -2.48 -9.67
C PRO A 37 3.90 -2.66 -8.29
N ARG A 38 5.19 -2.31 -8.14
CA ARG A 38 5.90 -2.43 -6.87
C ARG A 38 5.36 -1.50 -5.79
N HIS A 39 5.01 -0.27 -6.16
CA HIS A 39 4.39 0.68 -5.25
C HIS A 39 2.99 0.22 -4.81
N ALA A 40 2.20 -0.35 -5.73
CA ALA A 40 0.90 -0.90 -5.41
C ALA A 40 1.00 -2.09 -4.44
N GLU A 41 1.95 -3.00 -4.65
CA GLU A 41 2.21 -4.12 -3.73
C GLU A 41 2.61 -3.64 -2.33
N LEU A 42 3.50 -2.64 -2.23
CA LEU A 42 3.91 -2.07 -0.94
C LEU A 42 2.75 -1.40 -0.20
N LEU A 43 1.97 -0.58 -0.89
CA LEU A 43 0.79 0.07 -0.28
C LEU A 43 -0.27 -0.96 0.11
N TYR A 44 -0.46 -2.00 -0.71
CA TYR A 44 -1.35 -3.11 -0.39
C TYR A 44 -0.91 -3.85 0.87
N ALA A 45 0.38 -4.21 0.98
CA ALA A 45 0.94 -4.87 2.17
C ALA A 45 0.72 -4.04 3.44
N LEU A 46 0.90 -2.72 3.36
CA LEU A 46 0.64 -1.80 4.47
C LEU A 46 -0.85 -1.63 4.78
N ALA A 47 -1.73 -1.77 3.78
CA ALA A 47 -3.17 -1.70 3.98
C ALA A 47 -3.70 -2.97 4.65
N VAL A 48 -3.11 -4.13 4.34
CA VAL A 48 -3.40 -5.41 5.02
C VAL A 48 -2.85 -5.39 6.45
N HIS A 49 -1.63 -4.88 6.65
CA HIS A 49 -0.96 -4.83 7.95
C HIS A 49 -1.00 -3.44 8.55
N ARG A 50 -2.17 -3.03 9.06
CA ARG A 50 -2.43 -1.66 9.55
C ARG A 50 -1.55 -1.24 10.73
N GLN A 51 -1.13 -2.18 11.57
CA GLN A 51 -0.20 -1.96 12.69
C GLN A 51 1.22 -1.61 12.19
N GLY A 52 1.49 -1.89 10.92
CA GLY A 52 2.73 -1.61 10.24
C GLY A 52 3.64 -2.82 10.07
N ARG A 53 4.64 -2.63 9.21
CA ARG A 53 5.70 -3.60 8.93
C ARG A 53 7.07 -2.96 9.02
N THR A 54 8.03 -3.69 9.57
CA THR A 54 9.45 -3.34 9.47
C THR A 54 9.96 -3.49 8.03
N ALA A 55 11.17 -3.02 7.75
CA ALA A 55 11.78 -3.16 6.43
C ALA A 55 11.98 -4.63 6.03
N SER A 56 12.34 -5.50 6.99
CA SER A 56 12.57 -6.92 6.76
C SER A 56 11.27 -7.69 6.57
N GLU A 57 10.21 -7.34 7.31
CA GLU A 57 8.88 -7.93 7.08
C GLU A 57 8.33 -7.53 5.72
N LEU A 58 8.37 -6.25 5.35
CA LEU A 58 8.00 -5.83 4.00
C LEU A 58 8.85 -6.54 2.93
N ALA A 59 10.15 -6.75 3.18
CA ALA A 59 11.00 -7.44 2.23
C ALA A 59 10.54 -8.90 2.04
N ARG A 60 10.14 -9.57 3.12
CA ARG A 60 9.53 -10.90 3.06
C ARG A 60 8.17 -10.87 2.35
N ASP A 61 7.30 -9.93 2.69
CA ASP A 61 5.94 -9.81 2.12
C ASP A 61 5.97 -9.57 0.60
N ILE A 62 7.01 -8.88 0.11
CA ILE A 62 7.11 -8.36 -1.26
C ILE A 62 8.03 -9.19 -2.15
N PHE A 63 9.11 -9.74 -1.59
CA PHE A 63 10.12 -10.49 -2.34
C PHE A 63 10.28 -11.94 -1.89
N GLY A 64 9.64 -12.36 -0.80
CA GLY A 64 9.89 -13.66 -0.17
C GLY A 64 11.24 -13.74 0.56
N ASP A 65 11.99 -12.64 0.60
CA ASP A 65 13.35 -12.57 1.13
C ASP A 65 13.50 -11.36 2.05
N ALA A 66 13.63 -11.64 3.36
CA ALA A 66 13.74 -10.62 4.40
C ALA A 66 15.04 -9.82 4.36
N THR A 67 16.06 -10.26 3.61
CA THR A 67 17.34 -9.57 3.49
C THR A 67 17.29 -8.36 2.57
N ARG A 68 16.26 -8.26 1.70
CA ARG A 68 16.08 -7.18 0.70
C ARG A 68 15.61 -5.85 1.28
N THR A 69 16.03 -5.53 2.51
CA THR A 69 15.63 -4.32 3.24
C THR A 69 16.08 -3.04 2.56
N VAL A 70 17.24 -3.02 1.89
CA VAL A 70 17.73 -1.84 1.16
C VAL A 70 16.81 -1.50 0.00
N THR A 71 16.37 -2.51 -0.78
CA THR A 71 15.40 -2.33 -1.85
C THR A 71 14.08 -1.79 -1.31
N VAL A 72 13.55 -2.36 -0.23
CA VAL A 72 12.33 -1.86 0.41
C VAL A 72 12.48 -0.41 0.85
N ARG A 73 13.57 -0.08 1.56
CA ARG A 73 13.82 1.29 2.04
C ARG A 73 13.89 2.29 0.88
N ALA A 74 14.53 1.90 -0.23
CA ALA A 74 14.59 2.71 -1.42
C ALA A 74 13.20 2.94 -2.03
N GLU A 75 12.38 1.89 -2.18
CA GLU A 75 11.02 2.01 -2.73
C GLU A 75 10.09 2.82 -1.81
N ILE A 76 10.15 2.61 -0.48
CA ILE A 76 9.41 3.43 0.48
C ILE A 76 9.84 4.89 0.43
N SER A 77 11.15 5.16 0.27
CA SER A 77 11.65 6.53 0.08
C SER A 77 11.06 7.17 -1.18
N ARG A 78 10.99 6.41 -2.29
CA ARG A 78 10.36 6.87 -3.53
C ARG A 78 8.87 7.14 -3.36
N LEU A 79 8.13 6.24 -2.71
CA LEU A 79 6.72 6.44 -2.37
C LEU A 79 6.52 7.72 -1.56
N ARG A 80 7.37 7.96 -0.55
CA ARG A 80 7.25 9.14 0.32
C ARG A 80 7.46 10.46 -0.40
N ARG A 81 8.23 10.53 -1.48
CA ARG A 81 8.32 11.78 -2.26
C ARG A 81 6.96 12.24 -2.79
N HIS A 82 6.01 11.33 -2.93
CA HIS A 82 4.68 11.58 -3.44
C HIS A 82 3.58 11.43 -2.35
N LEU A 83 3.88 10.70 -1.28
CA LEU A 83 2.94 10.25 -0.24
C LEU A 83 3.43 10.57 1.20
N ALA A 84 4.37 11.50 1.38
CA ALA A 84 5.09 11.72 2.65
C ALA A 84 4.17 11.86 3.86
N GLU A 85 3.06 12.58 3.71
CA GLU A 85 2.17 12.91 4.82
C GLU A 85 1.23 11.78 5.24
N VAL A 86 1.17 10.68 4.47
CA VAL A 86 0.27 9.54 4.76
C VAL A 86 1.00 8.31 5.29
N LEU A 87 2.33 8.22 5.12
CA LEU A 87 3.12 7.05 5.55
C LEU A 87 4.01 7.35 6.76
N ALA A 88 3.64 6.81 7.92
CA ALA A 88 4.46 6.85 9.13
C ALA A 88 5.72 5.99 9.01
N HIS A 89 6.72 6.28 9.85
CA HIS A 89 7.99 5.55 9.89
C HIS A 89 8.06 4.63 11.10
N ARG A 90 8.72 3.48 10.92
CA ARG A 90 9.15 2.52 11.95
C ARG A 90 8.07 2.20 13.02
N PRO A 91 7.25 1.16 12.83
CA PRO A 91 7.13 0.37 11.60
C PRO A 91 6.53 1.23 10.46
N TYR A 92 6.83 0.87 9.21
CA TYR A 92 6.18 1.50 8.07
C TYR A 92 4.69 1.18 8.12
N ARG A 93 3.83 2.19 8.10
CA ARG A 93 2.37 2.07 8.11
C ARG A 93 1.72 3.32 7.54
N PHE A 94 0.43 3.26 7.27
CA PHE A 94 -0.37 4.47 7.13
C PHE A 94 -0.51 5.17 8.49
N GLY A 95 -0.47 6.50 8.52
CA GLY A 95 -0.52 7.26 9.77
C GLY A 95 -1.82 7.05 10.56
N ASP A 96 -1.78 7.27 11.88
CA ASP A 96 -2.87 6.91 12.81
C ASP A 96 -4.16 7.75 12.66
N GLY A 97 -4.17 8.74 11.76
CA GLY A 97 -5.36 9.51 11.34
C GLY A 97 -5.65 9.39 9.84
N VAL A 98 -5.06 8.40 9.16
CA VAL A 98 -5.26 8.16 7.74
C VAL A 98 -6.30 7.06 7.55
N GLU A 99 -7.44 7.42 6.99
CA GLU A 99 -8.41 6.44 6.53
C GLU A 99 -7.86 5.77 5.27
N VAL A 100 -7.84 4.44 5.24
CA VAL A 100 -7.32 3.72 4.07
C VAL A 100 -8.34 2.70 3.65
N GLU A 101 -8.70 2.77 2.38
CA GLU A 101 -9.61 1.88 1.69
C GLU A 101 -8.87 1.27 0.51
N VAL A 102 -9.16 0.00 0.24
CA VAL A 102 -8.65 -0.70 -0.94
C VAL A 102 -9.85 -1.05 -1.82
N ILE A 103 -9.87 -0.53 -3.04
CA ILE A 103 -10.84 -0.97 -4.05
C ILE A 103 -10.24 -2.20 -4.70
N HIS A 104 -10.83 -3.36 -4.40
CA HIS A 104 -10.47 -4.64 -4.97
C HIS A 104 -11.10 -4.83 -6.35
N PRO A 105 -10.50 -5.66 -7.22
CA PRO A 105 -11.19 -6.15 -8.41
C PRO A 105 -12.40 -7.01 -8.02
N GLU A 106 -13.35 -7.13 -8.94
CA GLU A 106 -14.57 -7.94 -8.77
C GLU A 106 -14.24 -9.39 -8.37
N HIS A 107 -13.26 -10.00 -9.04
CA HIS A 107 -12.74 -11.31 -8.68
C HIS A 107 -11.42 -11.16 -7.91
N GLY A 108 -11.35 -11.66 -6.68
CA GLY A 108 -10.14 -11.56 -5.86
C GLY A 108 -8.91 -12.22 -6.49
N ALA A 109 -9.08 -13.19 -7.40
CA ALA A 109 -8.00 -13.79 -8.18
C ALA A 109 -7.31 -12.79 -9.14
N ASP A 110 -7.98 -11.69 -9.49
CA ASP A 110 -7.47 -10.63 -10.37
C ASP A 110 -6.72 -9.54 -9.59
N LEU A 111 -6.59 -9.66 -8.26
CA LEU A 111 -5.83 -8.71 -7.46
C LEU A 111 -4.35 -8.73 -7.88
N LEU A 112 -3.89 -7.64 -8.51
CA LEU A 112 -2.49 -7.48 -8.96
C LEU A 112 -1.98 -8.73 -9.69
N PRO A 113 -2.57 -9.12 -10.84
CA PRO A 113 -2.50 -10.48 -11.35
C PRO A 113 -1.09 -10.89 -11.79
N HIS A 114 -0.26 -9.92 -12.15
CA HIS A 114 1.14 -10.12 -12.55
C HIS A 114 2.14 -10.00 -11.38
N SER A 115 1.66 -9.71 -10.18
CA SER A 115 2.51 -9.65 -8.99
C SER A 115 2.93 -11.06 -8.57
N LEU A 116 4.22 -11.18 -8.20
CA LEU A 116 4.79 -12.36 -7.56
C LEU A 116 5.02 -12.14 -6.06
N ALA A 117 4.55 -11.02 -5.50
CA ALA A 117 4.71 -10.72 -4.09
C ALA A 117 3.96 -11.75 -3.23
N PRO A 118 4.61 -12.39 -2.23
CA PRO A 118 3.97 -13.37 -1.35
C PRO A 118 2.64 -12.89 -0.75
N VAL A 119 2.58 -11.64 -0.25
CA VAL A 119 1.36 -11.07 0.34
C VAL A 119 0.18 -11.01 -0.63
N VAL A 120 0.44 -10.75 -1.91
CA VAL A 120 -0.60 -10.73 -2.96
C VAL A 120 -1.00 -12.15 -3.35
N ALA A 121 -0.02 -13.04 -3.48
CA ALA A 121 -0.29 -14.45 -3.80
C ALA A 121 -1.12 -15.13 -2.70
N GLU A 122 -0.86 -14.82 -1.44
CA GLU A 122 -1.65 -15.27 -0.29
C GLU A 122 -3.08 -14.73 -0.35
N ALA A 123 -3.26 -13.43 -0.56
CA ALA A 123 -4.59 -12.82 -0.69
C ALA A 123 -5.41 -13.44 -1.84
N ARG A 124 -4.79 -13.66 -3.01
CA ARG A 124 -5.44 -14.33 -4.15
C ARG A 124 -5.83 -15.77 -3.84
N ARG A 125 -5.01 -16.50 -3.09
CA ARG A 125 -5.32 -17.88 -2.67
C ARG A 125 -6.49 -17.90 -1.69
N ALA A 126 -6.49 -17.01 -0.70
CA ALA A 126 -7.60 -16.87 0.25
C ALA A 126 -8.93 -16.55 -0.48
N ALA A 127 -8.89 -15.65 -1.46
CA ALA A 127 -10.07 -15.29 -2.24
C ALA A 127 -10.62 -16.41 -3.15
N ARG A 128 -9.81 -17.44 -3.49
CA ARG A 128 -10.27 -18.61 -4.24
C ARG A 128 -10.88 -19.70 -3.35
N ALA A 129 -10.62 -19.62 -2.05
CA ALA A 129 -11.11 -20.60 -1.07
C ALA A 129 -12.45 -20.20 -0.46
N THR A 130 -12.99 -19.04 -0.84
CA THR A 130 -14.30 -18.51 -0.44
C THR A 130 -15.28 -18.66 -1.60
#